data_AF-Q46TB7-F1
#
_entry.id   AF-Q46TB7-F1
#
_cell.length_a   1.000
_cell.length_b   1.000
_cell.length_c   1.000
_cell.angle_alpha   90.00
_cell.angle_beta   90.00
_cell.angle_gamma   90.00
#
_symmetry.space_group_name_H-M   'P 1'
#
loop_
_entity.id
_entity.type
_entity.pdbx_description
1 polymer ?
#
loop_
_entity_poly.entity_id
_entity_poly.type
_entity_poly.pdbx_seq_one_letter_code
_entity_poly.pdbx_strand_id
1 'polypeptide(L)'
;MTRHEMLKGNTATALAPIRPYHEFDRSGGVTAYAAAKAAINRFTEGLAAELQADNIAVNSVAPSTAIRTPGSERFIPDGYPVEAVEYLVETALALCSTPARQRTGCIAHSLHFPLAAGLEVFGLDGAGKLPLPVVPAWAHPGLLRSTLREG
;
A
#
# COMPACT_ATOMS: atom_id res chain seq x y z
N MET A 1 26.83 3.04 -3.22
CA MET A 1 25.42 2.62 -3.20
C MET A 1 24.92 2.70 -1.77
N THR A 2 24.09 3.70 -1.44
CA THR A 2 23.51 3.80 -0.10
C THR A 2 22.34 2.82 0.02
N ARG A 3 22.35 1.98 1.07
CA ARG A 3 21.43 0.86 1.35
C ARG A 3 19.91 1.19 1.26
N HIS A 4 19.53 2.46 1.21
CA HIS A 4 18.14 2.92 1.23
C HIS A 4 17.52 3.14 -0.17
N GLU A 5 18.32 3.22 -1.23
CA GLU A 5 17.81 3.55 -2.58
C GLU A 5 17.35 2.33 -3.38
N MET A 6 17.67 1.12 -2.90
CA MET A 6 17.56 -0.11 -3.67
C MET A 6 16.14 -0.70 -3.71
N LEU A 7 15.23 -0.38 -2.76
CA LEU A 7 13.83 -0.84 -2.79
C LEU A 7 12.80 0.20 -2.34
N LYS A 8 12.44 1.09 -3.26
CA LYS A 8 11.04 1.57 -3.34
C LYS A 8 10.11 0.49 -3.92
N GLY A 9 10.36 -0.78 -3.62
CA GLY A 9 9.70 -1.94 -4.21
C GLY A 9 8.39 -2.27 -3.51
N ASN A 10 7.27 -1.86 -4.13
CA ASN A 10 6.18 -2.73 -4.62
C ASN A 10 4.86 -1.97 -4.85
N THR A 11 4.69 -0.77 -4.28
CA THR A 11 3.44 0.02 -4.40
C THR A 11 3.64 1.46 -4.82
N ALA A 12 4.71 2.12 -4.35
CA ALA A 12 5.08 3.46 -4.84
C ALA A 12 5.34 3.48 -6.35
N THR A 13 5.64 2.33 -6.96
CA THR A 13 5.78 2.17 -8.41
C THR A 13 4.47 2.37 -9.18
N ALA A 14 3.30 2.28 -8.53
CA ALA A 14 2.02 2.66 -9.13
C ALA A 14 1.86 4.19 -9.25
N LEU A 15 2.71 4.95 -8.57
CA LEU A 15 2.70 6.41 -8.54
C LEU A 15 3.79 6.97 -9.45
N ALA A 16 3.62 8.23 -9.85
CA ALA A 16 4.63 8.91 -10.66
C ALA A 16 5.94 9.06 -9.87
N PRO A 17 7.12 8.85 -10.50
CA PRO A 17 8.40 9.01 -9.83
C PRO A 17 8.63 10.46 -9.37
N ILE A 18 9.26 10.61 -8.21
CA ILE A 18 9.54 11.91 -7.58
C ILE A 18 10.72 12.57 -8.29
N ARG A 19 10.68 13.91 -8.42
CA ARG A 19 11.79 14.71 -8.94
C ARG A 19 12.64 15.30 -7.80
N PRO A 20 13.97 15.36 -7.94
CA PRO A 20 14.76 14.81 -9.04
C PRO A 20 14.71 13.27 -9.05
N TYR A 21 14.71 12.68 -10.25
CA TYR A 21 14.55 11.23 -10.40
C TYR A 21 15.68 10.47 -9.71
N HIS A 22 15.32 9.48 -8.90
CA HIS A 22 16.29 8.67 -8.18
C HIS A 22 16.97 7.66 -9.12
N GLU A 23 18.05 7.03 -8.67
CA GLU A 23 18.74 6.01 -9.46
C GLU A 23 17.80 4.86 -9.85
N PHE A 24 17.03 4.34 -8.90
CA PHE A 24 16.03 3.29 -9.16
C PHE A 24 15.04 3.65 -10.27
N ASP A 25 14.55 4.89 -10.30
CA ASP A 25 13.61 5.36 -11.33
C ASP A 25 14.25 5.44 -12.72
N ARG A 26 15.57 5.66 -12.78
CA ARG A 26 16.33 5.82 -14.03
C ARG A 26 16.84 4.49 -14.60
N SER A 27 17.27 3.57 -13.75
CA SER A 27 17.97 2.34 -14.16
C SER A 27 17.32 1.03 -13.71
N GLY A 28 16.28 1.08 -12.88
CA GLY A 28 15.66 -0.12 -12.30
C GLY A 28 14.84 -0.99 -13.28
N GLY A 29 14.60 -0.51 -14.51
CA GLY A 29 13.87 -1.28 -15.53
C GLY A 29 12.41 -1.58 -15.20
N VAL A 30 11.81 -0.85 -14.24
CA VAL A 30 10.49 -1.17 -13.69
C VAL A 30 9.30 -0.58 -14.46
N THR A 31 9.50 0.09 -15.59
CA THR A 31 8.43 0.85 -16.28
C THR A 31 7.21 0.01 -16.60
N ALA A 32 7.37 -1.19 -17.17
CA ALA A 32 6.25 -2.06 -17.49
C ALA A 32 5.53 -2.56 -16.22
N TYR A 33 6.30 -2.90 -15.19
CA TYR A 33 5.78 -3.31 -13.88
C TYR A 33 5.00 -2.16 -13.21
N ALA A 34 5.54 -0.95 -13.23
CA ALA A 34 4.93 0.27 -12.73
C ALA A 34 3.62 0.60 -13.45
N ALA A 35 3.61 0.50 -14.79
CA ALA A 35 2.40 0.70 -15.59
C ALA A 35 1.30 -0.31 -15.22
N ALA A 36 1.66 -1.59 -15.06
CA ALA A 36 0.71 -2.62 -14.62
C ALA A 36 0.16 -2.34 -13.22
N LYS A 37 1.01 -1.91 -12.28
CA LYS A 37 0.58 -1.52 -10.93
C LYS A 37 -0.34 -0.30 -10.94
N ALA A 38 -0.05 0.70 -11.76
CA ALA A 38 -0.92 1.87 -11.94
C ALA A 38 -2.28 1.48 -12.56
N ALA A 39 -2.28 0.53 -13.50
CA ALA A 39 -3.51 0.03 -14.12
C ALA A 39 -4.43 -0.64 -13.09
N ILE A 40 -3.88 -1.38 -12.11
CA ILE A 40 -4.67 -1.95 -11.00
C ILE A 40 -5.41 -0.84 -10.25
N ASN A 41 -4.72 0.26 -9.91
CA ASN A 41 -5.36 1.37 -9.18
C ASN A 41 -6.53 1.96 -9.97
N ARG A 42 -6.30 2.26 -11.25
CA ARG A 42 -7.35 2.85 -12.09
C ARG A 42 -8.51 1.88 -12.33
N PHE A 43 -8.22 0.58 -12.48
CA PHE A 43 -9.22 -0.47 -12.63
C PHE A 43 -10.09 -0.60 -11.37
N THR A 44 -9.46 -0.64 -10.18
CA THR A 44 -10.16 -0.66 -8.89
C THR A 44 -11.12 0.52 -8.75
N GLU A 45 -10.67 1.75 -9.03
CA GLU A 45 -11.53 2.94 -8.93
C GLU A 45 -12.69 2.91 -9.95
N GLY A 46 -12.44 2.43 -11.17
CA GLY A 46 -13.48 2.33 -12.21
C GLY A 46 -14.55 1.30 -11.85
N LEU A 47 -14.11 0.09 -11.49
CA LEU A 47 -15.01 -1.00 -11.15
C LEU A 47 -15.79 -0.72 -9.85
N ALA A 48 -15.18 -0.01 -8.90
CA ALA A 48 -15.88 0.47 -7.71
C ALA A 48 -17.07 1.39 -8.06
N ALA A 49 -16.91 2.28 -9.03
CA ALA A 49 -17.99 3.16 -9.48
C ALA A 49 -19.09 2.39 -10.22
N GLU A 50 -18.71 1.42 -11.05
CA GLU A 50 -19.67 0.57 -11.79
C GLU A 50 -20.54 -0.27 -10.85
N LEU A 51 -19.97 -0.77 -9.75
CA LEU A 51 -20.66 -1.72 -8.85
C LEU A 51 -21.20 -1.10 -7.55
N GLN A 52 -21.07 0.22 -7.37
CA GLN A 52 -21.52 0.88 -6.15
C GLN A 52 -23.04 0.70 -5.91
N ALA A 53 -23.84 0.78 -6.98
CA ALA A 53 -25.30 0.64 -6.90
C ALA A 53 -25.71 -0.79 -6.48
N ASP A 54 -24.92 -1.80 -6.81
CA ASP A 54 -25.10 -3.19 -6.40
C ASP A 54 -24.57 -3.46 -4.98
N ASN A 55 -24.06 -2.43 -4.31
CA ASN A 55 -23.44 -2.49 -2.99
C ASN A 55 -22.26 -3.49 -2.91
N ILE A 56 -21.48 -3.61 -3.99
CA ILE A 56 -20.25 -4.40 -4.04
C ILE A 56 -19.05 -3.46 -3.87
N ALA A 57 -18.25 -3.69 -2.83
CA ALA A 57 -17.08 -2.87 -2.54
C ALA A 57 -15.87 -3.38 -3.33
N VAL A 58 -15.22 -2.49 -4.07
CA VAL A 58 -13.99 -2.80 -4.82
C VAL A 58 -12.89 -1.86 -4.33
N ASN A 59 -11.88 -2.41 -3.68
CA ASN A 59 -10.77 -1.67 -3.10
C ASN A 59 -9.46 -2.37 -3.46
N SER A 60 -8.35 -1.65 -3.39
CA SER A 60 -7.01 -2.23 -3.46
C SER A 60 -6.21 -1.85 -2.24
N VAL A 61 -5.29 -2.74 -1.85
CA VAL A 61 -4.34 -2.51 -0.79
C VAL A 61 -2.98 -2.99 -1.25
N ALA A 62 -1.94 -2.25 -0.89
CA ALA A 62 -0.58 -2.70 -1.10
C ALA A 62 0.37 -2.10 -0.04
N PRO A 63 1.60 -2.64 0.09
CA PRO A 63 2.55 -2.20 1.11
C PRO A 63 2.89 -0.71 1.02
N SER A 64 3.05 -0.01 2.15
CA SER A 64 3.61 1.36 2.15
C SER A 64 5.11 1.33 1.80
N THR A 65 5.78 0.28 2.27
CA THR A 65 7.19 -0.01 2.09
C THR A 65 7.39 -1.50 1.78
N ALA A 66 8.56 -2.09 2.06
CA ALA A 66 8.76 -3.51 1.83
C ALA A 66 8.16 -4.34 2.98
N ILE A 67 7.43 -5.41 2.65
CA ILE A 67 7.07 -6.49 3.59
C ILE A 67 7.88 -7.72 3.22
N ARG A 68 8.56 -8.32 4.21
CA ARG A 68 9.25 -9.59 4.03
C ARG A 68 8.25 -10.74 4.15
N THR A 69 8.00 -11.41 3.03
CA THR A 69 7.18 -12.62 2.94
C THR A 69 7.97 -13.69 2.19
N PRO A 70 7.57 -14.98 2.32
CA PRO A 70 8.10 -16.02 1.47
C PRO A 70 7.99 -15.60 0.00
N GLY A 71 9.13 -15.52 -0.70
CA GLY A 71 9.20 -15.10 -2.09
C GLY A 71 9.47 -13.61 -2.35
N SER A 72 9.14 -12.68 -1.45
CA SER A 72 9.59 -11.28 -1.58
C SER A 72 11.01 -11.08 -1.05
N GLU A 73 11.41 -11.90 -0.08
CA GLU A 73 12.70 -11.83 0.62
C GLU A 73 13.92 -11.80 -0.30
N ARG A 74 13.90 -12.53 -1.42
CA ARG A 74 14.98 -12.55 -2.42
C ARG A 74 15.23 -11.19 -3.09
N PHE A 75 14.23 -10.32 -3.03
CA PHE A 75 14.31 -8.97 -3.57
C PHE A 75 14.62 -7.94 -2.49
N ILE A 76 14.59 -8.29 -1.19
CA ILE A 76 14.78 -7.36 -0.08
C ILE A 76 16.16 -7.62 0.58
N PRO A 77 17.15 -6.73 0.39
CA PRO A 77 18.48 -6.84 0.98
C PRO A 77 18.43 -7.02 2.49
N ASP A 78 19.46 -7.68 2.99
CA ASP A 78 19.65 -7.86 4.42
C ASP A 78 19.80 -6.51 5.13
N GLY A 79 19.06 -6.35 6.22
CA GLY A 79 19.02 -5.11 7.00
C GLY A 79 18.19 -3.98 6.37
N TYR A 80 17.51 -4.21 5.25
CA TYR A 80 16.53 -3.24 4.73
C TYR A 80 15.33 -3.14 5.69
N PRO A 81 14.87 -1.93 6.08
CA PRO A 81 13.70 -1.77 6.93
C PRO A 81 12.45 -2.34 6.26
N VAL A 82 11.68 -3.13 7.01
CA VAL A 82 10.42 -3.71 6.55
C VAL A 82 9.29 -3.36 7.50
N GLU A 83 8.09 -3.27 6.97
CA GLU A 83 6.88 -3.16 7.78
C GLU A 83 6.35 -4.54 8.18
N ALA A 84 5.67 -4.60 9.33
CA ALA A 84 4.99 -5.79 9.80
C ALA A 84 3.80 -6.12 8.89
N VAL A 85 3.59 -7.41 8.58
CA VAL A 85 2.56 -7.85 7.63
C VAL A 85 1.14 -7.63 8.19
N GLU A 86 1.01 -7.60 9.51
CA GLU A 86 -0.21 -7.33 10.27
C GLU A 86 -0.87 -6.02 9.85
N TYR A 87 -0.08 -4.98 9.55
CA TYR A 87 -0.62 -3.70 9.06
C TYR A 87 -1.31 -3.84 7.69
N LEU A 88 -0.77 -4.69 6.80
CA LEU A 88 -1.40 -5.00 5.52
C LEU A 88 -2.68 -5.81 5.71
N VAL A 89 -2.63 -6.80 6.62
CA VAL A 89 -3.77 -7.68 6.93
C VAL A 89 -4.93 -6.88 7.54
N GLU A 90 -4.65 -6.03 8.53
CA GLU A 90 -5.67 -5.18 9.16
C GLU A 90 -6.28 -4.20 8.15
N THR A 91 -5.46 -3.63 7.26
CA THR A 91 -5.96 -2.78 6.17
C THR A 91 -6.91 -3.56 5.25
N ALA A 92 -6.52 -4.77 4.82
CA ALA A 92 -7.36 -5.61 3.97
C ALA A 92 -8.67 -5.98 4.68
N LEU A 93 -8.60 -6.37 5.96
CA LEU A 93 -9.76 -6.69 6.78
C LEU A 93 -10.72 -5.51 6.86
N ALA A 94 -10.22 -4.31 7.18
CA ALA A 94 -11.03 -3.10 7.23
C ALA A 94 -11.71 -2.83 5.88
N LEU A 95 -10.99 -2.92 4.76
CA LEU A 95 -11.56 -2.70 3.42
C LEU A 95 -12.65 -3.71 3.05
N CYS A 96 -12.52 -4.96 3.48
CA CYS A 96 -13.50 -6.02 3.22
C CYS A 96 -14.71 -5.99 4.16
N SER A 97 -14.57 -5.37 5.35
CA SER A 97 -15.59 -5.40 6.41
C SER A 97 -16.56 -4.22 6.38
N THR A 98 -16.45 -3.34 5.38
CA THR A 98 -17.30 -2.14 5.26
C THR A 98 -18.13 -2.20 3.98
N PRO A 99 -19.46 -2.00 4.04
CA PRO A 99 -20.31 -2.01 2.85
C PRO A 99 -19.92 -0.94 1.82
N ALA A 100 -20.15 -1.22 0.54
CA ALA A 100 -19.78 -0.33 -0.57
C ALA A 100 -20.39 1.08 -0.46
N ARG A 101 -21.62 1.17 0.06
CA ARG A 101 -22.30 2.46 0.34
C ARG A 101 -21.54 3.37 1.32
N GLN A 102 -20.66 2.79 2.13
CA GLN A 102 -19.81 3.52 3.07
C GLN A 102 -18.37 3.64 2.55
N ARG A 103 -17.86 2.59 1.90
CA ARG A 103 -16.48 2.58 1.38
C ARG A 103 -16.31 1.65 0.19
N THR A 104 -15.97 2.23 -0.95
CA THR A 104 -15.52 1.54 -2.17
C THR A 104 -14.58 2.46 -2.95
N GLY A 105 -13.74 1.90 -3.83
CA GLY A 105 -12.79 2.66 -4.66
C GLY A 105 -11.53 3.11 -3.91
N CYS A 106 -11.24 2.57 -2.73
CA CYS A 106 -10.04 2.92 -1.98
C CYS A 106 -8.78 2.30 -2.59
N ILE A 107 -7.73 3.12 -2.72
CA ILE A 107 -6.35 2.68 -2.97
C ILE A 107 -5.56 2.85 -1.67
N ALA A 108 -5.47 1.78 -0.89
CA ALA A 108 -4.94 1.81 0.46
C ALA A 108 -3.49 1.34 0.56
N HIS A 109 -2.81 1.80 1.61
CA HIS A 109 -1.45 1.41 1.92
C HIS A 109 -1.33 0.97 3.38
N SER A 110 -0.66 -0.16 3.60
CA SER A 110 -0.56 -0.87 4.88
C SER A 110 -0.23 -0.01 6.10
N LEU A 111 0.70 0.96 6.01
CA LEU A 111 1.01 1.86 7.14
C LEU A 111 0.10 3.09 7.18
N HIS A 112 -0.29 3.63 6.01
CA HIS A 112 -0.97 4.92 5.92
C HIS A 112 -2.45 4.80 6.28
N PHE A 113 -3.12 3.76 5.79
CA PHE A 113 -4.55 3.56 5.99
C PHE A 113 -4.91 3.32 7.47
N PRO A 114 -4.31 2.36 8.20
CA PRO A 114 -4.65 2.13 9.60
C PRO A 114 -4.28 3.32 10.48
N LEU A 115 -3.19 4.04 10.16
CA LEU A 115 -2.82 5.26 10.86
C LEU A 115 -3.89 6.36 10.66
N ALA A 116 -4.34 6.58 9.43
CA ALA A 116 -5.34 7.60 9.12
C ALA A 116 -6.74 7.23 9.63
N ALA A 117 -7.10 5.95 9.60
CA ALA A 117 -8.39 5.45 10.06
C ALA A 117 -8.44 5.17 11.58
N GLY A 118 -7.31 5.33 12.30
CA GLY A 118 -7.23 5.05 13.73
C GLY A 118 -7.48 3.59 14.09
N LEU A 119 -7.07 2.65 13.22
CA LEU A 119 -7.26 1.22 13.44
C LEU A 119 -6.32 0.69 14.52
N GLU A 120 -6.86 -0.18 15.37
CA GLU A 120 -6.06 -1.01 16.24
C GLU A 120 -5.60 -2.25 15.48
N VAL A 121 -4.29 -2.52 15.50
CA VAL A 121 -3.68 -3.63 14.76
C VAL A 121 -3.22 -4.65 15.78
N PHE A 122 -3.55 -5.92 15.56
CA PHE A 122 -3.17 -7.03 16.43
C PHE A 122 -2.27 -8.02 15.70
N GLY A 123 -1.60 -8.91 16.44
CA GLY A 123 -0.89 -10.05 15.86
C GLY A 123 -1.80 -10.90 14.98
N LEU A 124 -1.21 -11.67 14.05
CA LEU A 124 -1.98 -12.56 13.16
C LEU A 124 -2.78 -13.65 13.89
N ASP A 125 -2.42 -13.95 15.13
CA ASP A 125 -3.16 -14.81 16.06
C ASP A 125 -4.31 -14.09 16.78
N GLY A 126 -4.51 -12.80 16.49
CA GLY A 126 -5.46 -11.91 17.16
C GLY A 126 -5.00 -11.45 18.55
N ALA A 127 -3.79 -11.82 18.99
CA ALA A 127 -3.26 -11.48 20.29
C ALA A 127 -2.19 -10.39 20.18
N GLY A 128 -2.07 -9.58 21.24
CA GLY A 128 -1.04 -8.53 21.33
C GLY A 128 -1.29 -7.37 20.37
N LYS A 129 -1.51 -6.18 20.94
CA LYS A 129 -1.65 -4.97 20.14
C LYS A 129 -0.28 -4.54 19.59
N LEU A 130 -0.18 -4.32 18.29
CA LEU A 130 0.98 -3.73 17.66
C LEU A 130 1.05 -2.22 17.99
N PRO A 131 2.27 -1.62 17.96
CA PRO A 131 2.39 -0.18 18.06
C PRO A 131 1.66 0.53 16.90
N LEU A 132 1.46 1.83 17.03
CA LEU A 132 0.94 2.62 15.91
C LEU A 132 1.90 2.52 14.70
N PRO A 133 1.37 2.45 13.47
CA PRO A 133 2.21 2.43 12.28
C PRO A 133 3.10 3.68 12.21
N VAL A 134 4.41 3.47 11.99
CA VAL A 134 5.36 4.57 11.76
C VAL A 134 5.65 4.64 10.28
N VAL A 135 5.13 5.67 9.61
CA VAL A 135 5.41 5.93 8.19
C VAL A 135 6.82 6.51 8.06
N PRO A 136 7.74 5.84 7.33
CA PRO A 136 9.09 6.37 7.18
C PRO A 136 9.12 7.69 6.41
N ALA A 137 10.01 8.61 6.78
CA ALA A 137 10.14 9.91 6.12
C ALA A 137 10.48 9.83 4.62
N TRP A 138 11.04 8.71 4.17
CA TRP A 138 11.37 8.44 2.77
C TRP A 138 10.23 7.76 1.98
N ALA A 139 9.10 7.45 2.62
CA ALA A 139 7.93 6.91 1.94
C ALA A 139 7.43 7.87 0.86
N HIS A 140 6.87 7.33 -0.22
CA HIS A 140 6.43 8.14 -1.34
C HIS A 140 5.26 9.06 -0.89
N PRO A 141 5.34 10.39 -1.07
CA PRO A 141 4.37 11.33 -0.49
C PRO A 141 2.96 11.17 -1.08
N GLY A 142 2.86 10.64 -2.31
CA GLY A 142 1.56 10.30 -2.91
C GLY A 142 0.80 9.18 -2.20
N LEU A 143 1.43 8.40 -1.31
CA LEU A 143 0.76 7.34 -0.53
C LEU A 143 -0.15 7.91 0.56
N LEU A 144 0.09 9.15 1.00
CA LEU A 144 -0.78 9.89 1.93
C LEU A 144 -2.20 10.11 1.38
N ARG A 145 -2.38 9.96 0.06
CA ARG A 145 -3.69 10.02 -0.60
C ARG A 145 -4.47 8.70 -0.53
N SER A 146 -4.08 7.74 0.31
CA SER A 146 -4.95 6.61 0.69
C SER A 146 -6.10 7.13 1.54
N THR A 147 -6.93 7.97 0.93
CA THR A 147 -7.99 8.70 1.58
C THR A 147 -9.17 7.76 1.77
N LEU A 148 -9.62 7.65 3.02
CA LEU A 148 -11.04 7.61 3.30
C LEU A 148 -11.67 8.77 2.50
N ARG A 149 -12.15 8.51 1.28
CA ARG A 149 -12.98 9.49 0.60
C ARG A 149 -14.35 9.31 1.21
N GLU A 150 -14.77 10.29 1.99
CA GLU A 150 -16.18 10.41 2.34
C GLU A 150 -16.94 10.52 1.01
N GLY A 151 -18.00 9.70 0.89
CA GLY A 151 -18.81 9.58 -0.31
C GLY A 151 -19.52 10.86 -0.69
#